data_AF-A0A5R9QPJ9-F1
#
_entry.id   AF-A0A5R9QPJ9-F1
#
_cell.length_a   1.000
_cell.length_b   1.000
_cell.length_c   1.000
_cell.angle_alpha   90.00
_cell.angle_beta   90.00
_cell.angle_gamma   90.00
#
_symmetry.space_group_name_H-M   'P 1'
#
loop_
_entity.id
_entity.type
_entity.pdbx_description
1 polymer ?
#
loop_
_entity_poly.entity_id
_entity_poly.type
_entity_poly.pdbx_seq_one_letter_code
_entity_poly.pdbx_strand_id
1 'polypeptide(L)' 'SGTFNEMTRDAAWRRMEAAGAQLMTWFGVACELHRDWRNDIEGLAALCSNHIPDYRNLMTSYNALTAGK' A
#
# COMPACT_ATOMS: atom_id res chain seq x y z
N SER A 1 -12.79 -0.37 5.05
CA SER A 1 -12.97 0.00 6.46
C SER A 1 -13.62 -1.18 7.18
N GLY A 2 -13.29 -1.39 8.45
CA GLY A 2 -14.02 -2.37 9.27
C GLY A 2 -15.43 -1.85 9.54
N THR A 3 -16.45 -2.62 9.18
CA THR A 3 -17.88 -2.37 9.46
C THR A 3 -18.67 -3.65 9.20
N PHE A 4 -19.99 -3.65 9.43
CA PHE A 4 -20.87 -4.82 9.35
C PHE A 4 -20.92 -5.49 7.98
N ASN A 5 -21.02 -4.70 6.90
CA ASN A 5 -21.15 -5.20 5.53
C ASN A 5 -20.83 -4.09 4.51
N GLU A 6 -20.84 -4.43 3.22
CA GLU A 6 -20.51 -3.53 2.13
C GLU A 6 -21.47 -2.34 2.01
N MET A 7 -22.78 -2.56 2.21
CA MET A 7 -23.76 -1.47 2.16
C MET A 7 -23.47 -0.39 3.21
N THR A 8 -23.13 -0.79 4.44
CA THR A 8 -22.74 0.16 5.50
C THR A 8 -21.42 0.88 5.20
N ARG A 9 -20.45 0.18 4.59
CA ARG A 9 -19.17 0.75 4.16
C ARG A 9 -19.40 1.83 3.11
N ASP A 10 -20.15 1.51 2.07
CA ASP A 10 -20.35 2.39 0.93
C ASP A 10 -21.19 3.62 1.32
N ALA A 11 -22.17 3.45 2.21
CA ALA A 11 -22.92 4.57 2.79
C ALA A 11 -22.02 5.53 3.58
N ALA A 12 -21.10 5.00 4.40
CA ALA A 12 -20.15 5.82 5.16
C ALA A 12 -19.15 6.55 4.23
N TRP A 13 -18.65 5.85 3.20
CA TRP A 13 -17.77 6.43 2.19
C TRP A 13 -18.41 7.62 1.47
N ARG A 14 -19.65 7.46 0.96
CA ARG A 14 -20.37 8.54 0.29
C ARG A 14 -20.56 9.77 1.16
N ARG A 15 -20.84 9.58 2.46
CA ARG A 15 -21.00 10.70 3.39
C ARG A 15 -19.68 11.45 3.64
N MET A 16 -18.58 10.71 3.80
CA MET A 16 -17.25 11.30 3.99
C MET A 16 -16.78 12.05 2.74
N GLU A 17 -16.95 11.45 1.57
CA GLU A 17 -16.64 12.08 0.27
C GLU A 17 -17.45 13.36 0.04
N ALA A 18 -18.76 13.33 0.30
CA ALA A 18 -19.63 14.50 0.20
C ALA A 18 -19.22 15.64 1.16
N ALA A 19 -18.56 15.31 2.28
CA ALA A 19 -18.00 16.28 3.22
C ALA A 19 -16.56 16.72 2.86
N GLY A 20 -16.01 16.26 1.73
CA GLY A 20 -14.69 16.64 1.23
C GLY A 20 -13.53 15.78 1.73
N ALA A 21 -13.80 14.66 2.42
CA ALA A 21 -12.74 13.75 2.83
C ALA A 21 -12.19 12.97 1.61
N GLN A 22 -10.88 12.80 1.55
CA GLN A 22 -10.23 11.99 0.52
C GLN A 22 -10.16 10.53 0.97
N LEU A 23 -10.82 9.64 0.23
CA LEU A 23 -10.79 8.21 0.50
C LEU A 23 -9.50 7.61 -0.06
N MET A 24 -8.67 7.07 0.82
CA MET A 24 -7.39 6.45 0.46
C MET A 24 -7.23 5.06 1.09
N THR A 25 -6.29 4.29 0.56
CA THR A 25 -5.82 3.03 1.16
C THR A 25 -4.41 3.21 1.70
N TRP A 26 -3.98 2.33 2.62
CA TRP A 26 -2.69 2.47 3.29
C TRP A 26 -1.50 2.55 2.32
N PHE A 27 -1.55 1.77 1.23
CA PHE A 27 -0.47 1.74 0.24
C PHE A 27 -0.39 3.07 -0.51
N GLY A 28 -1.52 3.64 -0.93
CA GLY A 28 -1.56 4.96 -1.56
C GLY A 28 -1.03 6.06 -0.65
N VAL A 29 -1.40 6.02 0.65
CA VAL A 29 -0.87 6.95 1.65
C VAL A 29 0.65 6.82 1.80
N ALA A 30 1.18 5.60 1.85
CA ALA A 30 2.62 5.37 1.94
C ALA A 30 3.36 5.93 0.71
N CYS A 31 2.84 5.68 -0.51
CA CYS A 31 3.41 6.23 -1.73
C CYS A 31 3.37 7.76 -1.78
N GLU A 32 2.25 8.37 -1.37
CA GLU A 32 2.11 9.82 -1.36
C GLU A 32 3.00 10.50 -0.32
N LEU A 33 3.24 9.88 0.83
CA LEU A 33 4.20 10.38 1.81
C LEU A 33 5.65 10.20 1.34
N HIS A 34 5.98 9.05 0.74
CA HIS A 34 7.35 8.73 0.35
C HIS A 34 7.84 9.52 -0.88
N ARG A 35 6.92 9.84 -1.80
CA ARG A 35 7.12 10.64 -3.04
C ARG A 35 8.07 10.04 -4.07
N ASP A 36 9.30 9.74 -3.68
CA ASP A 36 10.38 9.27 -4.55
C ASP A 36 11.08 8.08 -3.89
N TRP A 37 11.13 6.95 -4.61
CA TRP A 37 11.79 5.72 -4.17
C TRP A 37 13.24 5.95 -3.73
N ARG A 38 13.94 6.89 -4.37
CA ARG A 38 15.37 7.15 -4.10
C ARG A 38 15.60 7.76 -2.72
N ASN A 39 14.55 8.23 -2.05
CA ASN A 39 14.65 8.79 -0.70
C ASN A 39 15.05 7.72 0.33
N ASP A 40 14.48 6.51 0.23
CA ASP A 40 14.88 5.34 1.02
C ASP A 40 14.29 4.05 0.40
N ILE A 41 15.05 3.47 -0.53
CA ILE A 41 14.62 2.27 -1.28
C ILE A 41 14.41 1.09 -0.33
N GLU A 42 15.36 0.84 0.57
CA GLU A 42 15.34 -0.31 1.49
C GLU A 42 14.20 -0.18 2.50
N GLY A 43 13.98 1.00 3.06
CA GLY A 43 12.89 1.24 4.01
C GLY A 43 11.51 1.03 3.39
N LEU A 44 11.26 1.59 2.19
CA LEU A 44 9.99 1.39 1.51
C LEU A 44 9.83 -0.06 1.00
N ALA A 45 10.89 -0.68 0.50
CA ALA A 45 10.87 -2.08 0.08
C ALA A 45 10.58 -3.02 1.27
N ALA A 46 11.15 -2.76 2.44
CA ALA A 46 10.87 -3.51 3.66
C ALA A 46 9.41 -3.36 4.11
N LEU A 47 8.85 -2.14 4.07
CA LEU A 47 7.44 -1.90 4.36
C LEU A 47 6.52 -2.71 3.42
N CYS A 48 6.77 -2.63 2.12
CA CYS A 48 6.02 -3.37 1.10
C CYS A 48 6.18 -4.88 1.28
N SER A 49 7.39 -5.37 1.51
CA SER A 49 7.65 -6.80 1.75
C SER A 49 6.91 -7.32 2.99
N ASN A 50 6.84 -6.55 4.07
CA ASN A 50 6.18 -6.95 5.31
C ASN A 50 4.65 -7.03 5.19
N HIS A 51 4.05 -6.17 4.37
CA HIS A 51 2.58 -6.01 4.30
C HIS A 51 1.93 -6.41 2.96
N ILE A 52 2.73 -6.74 1.94
CA ILE A 52 2.27 -7.19 0.62
C ILE A 52 3.02 -8.48 0.26
N PRO A 53 2.43 -9.66 0.51
CA PRO A 53 3.06 -10.95 0.21
C PRO A 53 3.50 -11.09 -1.25
N ASP A 54 2.71 -10.58 -2.19
CA ASP A 54 3.05 -10.60 -3.61
C ASP A 54 4.33 -9.80 -3.91
N TYR A 55 4.52 -8.65 -3.25
CA TYR A 55 5.73 -7.84 -3.40
C TYR A 55 6.96 -8.55 -2.84
N ARG A 56 6.80 -9.24 -1.70
CA ARG A 56 7.86 -10.10 -1.13
C ARG A 56 8.26 -11.22 -2.08
N ASN A 57 7.29 -11.85 -2.74
CA ASN A 57 7.57 -12.91 -3.73
C ASN A 57 8.40 -12.37 -4.89
N LEU A 58 8.05 -11.20 -5.43
CA LEU A 58 8.82 -10.55 -6.50
C LEU A 58 10.26 -10.25 -6.08
N MET A 59 10.46 -9.64 -4.90
CA MET A 59 11.79 -9.37 -4.36
C MET A 59 12.62 -10.65 -4.18
N THR A 60 11.98 -11.71 -3.67
CA THR A 60 12.65 -13.01 -3.45
C THR A 60 13.11 -13.63 -4.75
N SER A 61 12.24 -13.69 -5.76
CA SER A 61 12.58 -14.22 -7.09
C SER A 61 13.65 -13.39 -7.79
N TYR A 62 13.56 -12.05 -7.70
CA TYR A 62 14.57 -11.15 -8.25
C TYR A 62 15.94 -11.38 -7.60
N ASN A 63 16.00 -11.34 -6.27
CA ASN A 63 17.24 -11.52 -5.52
C ASN A 63 17.89 -12.89 -5.80
N ALA A 64 17.09 -13.96 -5.88
CA ALA A 64 17.61 -15.28 -6.23
C ALA A 64 18.24 -15.32 -7.64
N LEU A 65 17.66 -14.59 -8.60
CA LEU A 65 18.18 -14.50 -9.96
C LEU A 65 19.43 -13.60 -10.07
N THR A 66 19.50 -12.53 -9.28
CA THR A 66 20.58 -11.54 -9.36
C THR A 66 21.75 -11.82 -8.44
N ALA A 67 21.58 -12.59 -7.36
CA ALA A 67 22.65 -12.91 -6.43
C ALA A 67 23.78 -13.77 -7.04
N GLY A 68 23.50 -14.47 -8.15
CA GLY A 68 24.48 -15.28 -8.90
C GLY A 68 25.08 -14.60 -10.13
N LYS A 69 24.75 -13.33 -10.38
CA LYS A 69 25.38 -12.49 -11.42
C LYS A 69 26.45 -11.61 -10.79
#